data_AF-A0A6I1AXZ2-F1
#
_entry.id   AF-A0A6I1AXZ2-F1
#
_cell.length_a   1.000
_cell.length_b   1.000
_cell.length_c   1.000
_cell.angle_alpha   90.00
_cell.angle_beta   90.00
_cell.angle_gamma   90.00
#
_symmetry.space_group_name_H-M   'P 1'
#
loop_
_entity.id
_entity.type
_entity.pdbx_description
1 polymer ?
#
loop_
_entity_poly.entity_id
_entity_poly.type
_entity_poly.pdbx_seq_one_letter_code
_entity_poly.pdbx_strand_id
1 'polypeptide(L)' 'MEKEPLFITFASRKGEAGKTAFTVPTVGILHNRREYNVAVEDCDPPRHSIGLAERRKKHPMTNLM' A
#
# COMPACT_ATOMS: atom_id res chain seq x y z
N MET A 1 -20.47 -11.64 16.08
CA MET A 1 -20.64 -10.25 15.61
C MET A 1 -19.80 -10.10 14.37
N GLU A 2 -20.43 -9.86 13.24
CA GLU A 2 -19.76 -9.35 12.03
C GLU A 2 -19.04 -8.06 12.42
N LYS A 3 -17.74 -7.96 12.13
CA LYS A 3 -16.97 -6.73 12.39
C LYS A 3 -17.10 -5.84 11.15
N GLU A 4 -17.61 -4.62 11.32
CA GLU A 4 -17.63 -3.65 10.24
C GLU A 4 -16.19 -3.28 9.83
N PRO A 5 -15.90 -3.18 8.53
CA PRO A 5 -14.59 -2.81 8.04
C PRO A 5 -14.27 -1.35 8.39
N LEU A 6 -13.06 -1.11 8.89
CA LEU A 6 -12.54 0.24 9.10
C LEU A 6 -11.94 0.79 7.81
N PHE A 7 -12.45 1.92 7.34
CA PHE A 7 -11.91 2.63 6.17
C PHE A 7 -10.95 3.75 6.58
N ILE A 8 -9.74 3.72 6.04
CA ILE A 8 -8.69 4.72 6.28
C ILE A 8 -8.26 5.29 4.93
N THR A 9 -8.29 6.62 4.78
CA THR A 9 -7.88 7.31 3.54
C THR A 9 -6.66 8.19 3.78
N PHE A 10 -5.61 8.00 2.97
CA PHE A 10 -4.44 8.86 2.95
C PHE A 10 -4.52 9.87 1.81
N ALA A 11 -4.86 11.11 2.12
CA ALA A 11 -4.99 12.21 1.15
C ALA A 11 -4.04 13.37 1.47
N SER A 12 -3.70 14.17 0.44
CA SER A 12 -2.86 15.37 0.55
C SER A 12 -3.37 16.41 -0.44
N ARG A 13 -3.37 17.69 -0.01
CA ARG A 13 -3.81 18.86 -0.79
C ARG A 13 -2.81 19.31 -1.86
N LYS A 14 -1.54 18.91 -1.75
CA LYS A 14 -0.45 19.27 -2.68
C LYS A 14 0.27 18.00 -3.12
N GLY A 15 0.37 17.81 -4.43
CA GLY A 15 0.60 16.52 -5.09
C GLY A 15 1.96 15.85 -4.93
N GLU A 16 2.67 15.99 -3.81
CA GLU A 16 4.08 15.54 -3.81
C GLU A 16 4.62 14.73 -2.63
N ALA A 17 4.11 14.80 -1.40
CA ALA A 17 4.81 14.07 -0.32
C ALA A 17 3.90 13.33 0.64
N GLY A 18 4.25 12.06 0.86
CA GLY A 18 3.89 11.35 2.08
C GLY A 18 2.80 10.29 1.95
N LYS A 19 1.84 10.40 1.01
CA LYS A 19 0.68 9.48 0.98
C LYS A 19 1.12 8.01 1.01
N THR A 20 1.93 7.60 0.04
CA THR A 20 2.46 6.23 -0.06
C THR A 20 3.46 5.93 1.06
N ALA A 21 4.30 6.90 1.43
CA ALA A 21 5.29 6.77 2.48
C ALA A 21 4.67 6.54 3.87
N PHE A 22 3.45 7.02 4.12
CA PHE A 22 2.68 6.75 5.33
C PHE A 22 1.77 5.52 5.17
N THR A 23 1.18 5.32 3.99
CA THR A 23 0.29 4.17 3.71
C THR A 23 1.02 2.84 3.91
N VAL A 24 2.20 2.66 3.31
CA VAL A 24 2.92 1.37 3.34
C VAL A 24 3.30 0.95 4.77
N PRO A 25 3.92 1.81 5.62
CA PRO A 25 4.18 1.46 7.01
C PRO A 25 2.91 1.22 7.82
N THR A 26 1.84 2.01 7.62
CA THR A 26 0.58 1.81 8.35
C THR A 26 -0.02 0.44 8.04
N VAL A 27 -0.06 0.05 6.76
CA VAL A 27 -0.53 -1.28 6.34
C VAL A 27 0.32 -2.37 6.97
N GLY A 28 1.65 -2.22 6.99
CA GLY A 28 2.55 -3.17 7.64
C GLY A 28 2.30 -3.31 9.14
N ILE A 29 1.97 -2.23 9.85
CA ILE A 29 1.62 -2.27 11.27
C ILE A 29 0.27 -2.97 11.47
N LEU A 30 -0.75 -2.62 10.69
CA LEU A 30 -2.09 -3.19 10.81
C LEU A 30 -2.10 -4.69 10.49
N HIS A 31 -1.41 -5.10 9.43
CA HIS A 31 -1.32 -6.50 9.04
C HIS A 31 -0.39 -7.29 9.97
N ASN A 32 0.87 -6.87 10.14
CA ASN A 32 1.88 -7.71 10.81
C ASN A 32 1.88 -7.59 12.33
N ARG A 33 1.43 -6.46 12.91
CA ARG A 33 1.44 -6.26 14.38
C ARG A 33 0.07 -6.29 15.01
N ARG A 34 -0.99 -6.03 14.24
CA ARG A 34 -2.37 -6.01 14.75
C ARG A 34 -3.22 -7.15 14.19
N GLU A 35 -2.67 -7.98 13.31
CA GLU A 35 -3.33 -9.16 12.74
C GLU A 35 -4.66 -8.85 12.04
N TYR A 36 -4.78 -7.63 11.48
CA TYR A 36 -5.96 -7.28 10.68
C TYR A 36 -5.84 -7.80 9.26
N ASN A 37 -6.97 -8.23 8.69
CA ASN A 37 -7.11 -8.39 7.25
C ASN A 37 -7.20 -7.02 6.59
N VAL A 38 -6.19 -6.65 5.79
CA VAL A 38 -6.07 -5.30 5.22
C VAL A 38 -6.07 -5.39 3.70
N ALA A 39 -6.94 -4.60 3.06
CA ALA A 39 -6.90 -4.34 1.62
C ALA A 39 -6.38 -2.91 1.37
N VAL A 40 -5.58 -2.73 0.32
CA VAL A 40 -5.03 -1.43 -0.07
C VAL A 40 -5.45 -1.13 -1.50
N GLU A 41 -6.07 0.03 -1.70
CA GLU A 41 -6.47 0.54 -3.01
C GLU A 41 -5.63 1.78 -3.36
N ASP A 42 -4.92 1.72 -4.49
CA ASP A 42 -4.04 2.79 -4.97
C ASP A 42 -4.80 3.72 -5.94
N CYS A 43 -5.44 4.73 -5.38
CA CYS A 43 -6.25 5.71 -6.10
C CYS A 43 -5.45 6.89 -6.69
N ASP A 44 -4.18 6.69 -7.09
CA ASP A 44 -3.32 7.73 -7.70
C ASP A 44 -3.02 7.48 -9.19
N PRO A 45 -4.02 7.40 -10.09
CA PRO A 45 -3.76 7.35 -11.53
C PRO A 45 -3.16 8.70 -12.01
N PRO A 46 -2.14 8.70 -12.89
CA PRO A 46 -1.53 7.55 -13.58
C PRO A 46 -0.31 6.93 -12.86
N ARG A 47 0.10 7.47 -11.70
CA ARG A 47 1.37 7.12 -11.04
C ARG A 47 1.35 5.75 -10.37
N HIS A 48 0.22 5.33 -9.78
CA HIS A 48 0.01 4.07 -9.06
C HIS A 48 1.28 3.60 -8.30
N SER A 49 1.79 4.48 -7.44
CA SER A 49 3.12 4.34 -6.83
C SER A 49 3.31 3.05 -6.02
N ILE A 50 2.24 2.48 -5.44
CA ILE A 50 2.27 1.22 -4.70
C ILE A 50 2.29 0.04 -5.69
N GLY A 51 1.41 0.08 -6.70
CA GLY A 51 1.35 -0.94 -7.74
C GLY A 51 2.66 -1.06 -8.53
N LEU A 52 3.30 0.07 -8.84
CA LEU A 52 4.60 0.10 -9.51
C LEU A 52 5.71 -0.49 -8.65
N ALA A 53 5.75 -0.18 -7.35
CA ALA A 53 6.75 -0.73 -6.43
C ALA A 53 6.64 -2.25 -6.32
N GLU A 54 5.41 -2.79 -6.27
CA GLU A 54 5.18 -4.23 -6.25
C GLU A 54 5.59 -4.91 -7.57
N ARG A 55 5.30 -4.28 -8.73
CA ARG A 55 5.77 -4.80 -10.02
C ARG A 55 7.29 -4.80 -10.16
N ARG A 56 7.99 -3.81 -9.60
CA ARG A 56 9.46 -3.76 -9.59
C ARG A 56 10.09 -4.88 -8.75
N LYS A 57 9.44 -5.33 -7.67
CA LYS A 57 9.88 -6.52 -6.93
C LYS A 57 9.74 -7.82 -7.73
N LYS A 58 8.81 -7.86 -8.70
CA LYS A 58 8.50 -9.03 -9.54
C LYS A 58 9.35 -9.17 -10.82
N HIS A 59 10.44 -8.41 -11.02
CA HIS A 59 11.29 -8.45 -12.23
C HIS A 59 12.80 -8.49 -11.89
N PRO A 60 13.67 -9.13 -12.70
CA PRO A 60 13.91 -10.55 -12.84
C PRO A 60 15.30 -10.93 -12.28
N MET A 61 15.41 -11.18 -10.97
CA MET A 61 16.56 -11.94 -10.42
C MET A 61 16.30 -13.46 -10.40
N THR A 62 15.35 -13.92 -11.21
CA THR A 62 15.00 -15.33 -11.39
C THR A 62 15.62 -15.97 -12.65
N ASN A 63 16.44 -15.24 -13.42
CA ASN A 63 17.16 -15.76 -14.60
C ASN A 63 18.68 -15.86 -14.42
N LEU A 64 19.17 -15.97 -13.18
CA LEU A 64 20.56 -16.31 -12.89
C LEU A 64 20.61 -17.56 -12.00
N MET A 65 20.21 -18.69 -12.59
CA MET A 65 20.53 -20.05 -12.16
C MET A 65 20.96 -20.83 -13.39
#